data_AF-G5LKV2-F1
#
_entry.id   AF-G5LKV2-F1
#
_cell.length_a   1.000
_cell.length_b   1.000
_cell.length_c   1.000
_cell.angle_alpha   90.00
_cell.angle_beta   90.00
_cell.angle_gamma   90.00
#
_symmetry.space_group_name_H-M   'P 1'
#
loop_
_entity.id
_entity.type
_entity.pdbx_description
1 polymer ?
#
loop_
_entity_poly.entity_id
_entity_poly.type
_entity_poly.pdbx_seq_one_letter_code
_entity_poly.pdbx_strand_id
1 'polypeptide(L)'
;MPFIAQAGGSIFDNLALVFAIGVASSWSKDSAGAAALAGAVGYFVMTKAMVTINPEINMGVLAGIITGLVGGAVYNRWSGIKLPDFLSFFGGKRFVPIATGFFCLVLAAIFGYVWPPVQHGIHAGGEWIVSAGALGSGIFGFINRLLIPTGLHQVLNTIAWFQIGVVFHGDINRFY
;
A
#
# COMPACT_ATOMS: atom_id res chain seq x y z
N MET A 1 23.01 -13.28 9.70
CA MET A 1 22.44 -13.38 11.06
C MET A 1 20.93 -13.19 10.98
N PRO A 2 20.14 -14.28 11.04
CA PRO A 2 18.68 -14.24 10.81
C PRO A 2 17.94 -13.21 11.67
N PHE A 3 18.36 -13.02 12.92
CA PHE A 3 17.79 -12.03 13.84
C PHE A 3 17.80 -10.58 13.30
N ILE A 4 18.94 -10.13 12.75
CA ILE A 4 19.08 -8.77 12.21
C ILE A 4 18.38 -8.66 10.85
N ALA A 5 18.48 -9.71 10.02
CA ALA A 5 17.88 -9.74 8.69
C ALA A 5 16.34 -9.66 8.74
N GLN A 6 15.71 -10.42 9.64
CA GLN A 6 14.25 -10.39 9.83
C GLN A 6 13.77 -9.06 10.42
N ALA A 7 14.52 -8.47 11.36
CA ALA A 7 14.22 -7.14 11.87
C ALA A 7 14.20 -6.09 10.74
N GLY A 8 15.19 -6.12 9.85
CA GLY A 8 15.21 -5.25 8.66
C GLY A 8 14.08 -5.55 7.66
N GLY A 9 13.79 -6.83 7.42
CA GLY A 9 12.72 -7.30 6.54
C GLY A 9 11.34 -6.77 6.94
N SER A 10 11.08 -6.67 8.25
CA SER A 10 9.78 -6.22 8.78
C SER A 10 9.34 -4.84 8.27
N ILE A 11 10.28 -3.94 7.96
CA ILE A 11 9.98 -2.60 7.42
C ILE A 11 9.48 -2.71 5.99
N PHE A 12 10.08 -3.59 5.20
CA PHE A 12 9.67 -3.84 3.82
C PHE A 12 8.35 -4.60 3.75
N ASP A 13 8.13 -5.54 4.67
CA ASP A 13 6.86 -6.29 4.78
C ASP A 13 5.67 -5.37 5.09
N ASN A 14 5.93 -4.28 5.82
CA ASN A 14 4.93 -3.29 6.21
C ASN A 14 5.03 -1.98 5.42
N LEU A 15 5.74 -1.97 4.30
CA LEU A 15 6.04 -0.74 3.55
C LEU A 15 4.78 0.02 3.15
N ALA A 16 3.73 -0.69 2.71
CA ALA A 16 2.45 -0.08 2.37
C ALA A 16 1.80 0.67 3.55
N LEU A 17 1.87 0.10 4.76
CA LEU A 17 1.37 0.75 5.97
C LEU A 17 2.20 1.99 6.33
N VAL A 18 3.53 1.90 6.19
CA VAL A 18 4.44 3.04 6.41
C VAL A 18 4.12 4.17 5.43
N PHE A 19 3.85 3.86 4.16
CA PHE A 19 3.39 4.83 3.17
C PHE A 19 2.03 5.43 3.54
N ALA A 20 1.07 4.64 4.01
CA ALA A 20 -0.22 5.16 4.47
C ALA A 20 -0.07 6.20 5.58
N ILE A 21 0.77 5.90 6.57
CA ILE A 21 1.06 6.80 7.69
C ILE A 21 1.79 8.06 7.22
N GLY A 22 2.85 7.90 6.44
CA GLY A 22 3.70 9.01 5.97
C GLY A 22 3.01 9.93 4.97
N VAL A 23 2.20 9.38 4.06
CA VAL A 23 1.43 10.17 3.11
C VAL A 23 0.30 10.91 3.84
N ALA A 24 -0.40 10.25 4.78
CA ALA A 24 -1.45 10.94 5.53
C ALA A 24 -0.93 12.09 6.39
N SER A 25 0.21 11.91 7.07
CA SER A 25 0.81 12.99 7.84
C SER A 25 1.28 14.13 6.93
N SER A 26 2.04 13.83 5.86
CA SER A 26 2.57 14.85 4.95
C SER A 26 1.50 15.61 4.17
N TRP A 27 0.36 14.96 3.85
CA TRP A 27 -0.77 15.60 3.18
C TRP A 27 -1.64 16.44 4.13
N SER A 28 -1.53 16.23 5.45
CA SER A 28 -2.29 17.00 6.43
C SER A 28 -1.71 18.40 6.65
N LYS A 29 -2.58 19.40 6.82
CA LYS A 29 -2.22 20.83 6.94
C LYS A 29 -1.26 21.17 8.09
N ASP A 30 -1.19 20.33 9.12
CA ASP A 30 -0.40 20.53 10.34
C ASP A 30 0.45 19.30 10.69
N SER A 31 0.66 18.37 9.75
CA SER A 31 1.41 17.13 9.97
C SER A 31 0.96 16.33 11.20
N ALA A 32 -0.35 16.36 11.50
CA ALA A 32 -0.87 15.84 12.76
C ALA A 32 -0.84 14.31 12.84
N GLY A 33 -0.48 13.80 14.02
CA GLY A 33 -0.54 12.36 14.32
C GLY A 33 -1.94 11.75 14.15
N ALA A 34 -3.00 12.55 14.29
CA ALA A 34 -4.38 12.09 14.03
C ALA A 34 -4.63 11.76 12.54
N ALA A 35 -3.97 12.47 11.62
CA ALA A 35 -4.04 12.16 10.19
C ALA A 35 -3.28 10.86 9.87
N ALA A 36 -2.08 10.71 10.43
CA ALA A 36 -1.29 9.47 10.35
C ALA A 36 -2.08 8.25 10.83
N LEU A 37 -2.72 8.36 12.01
CA LEU A 37 -3.57 7.28 12.54
C LEU A 37 -4.75 6.99 11.61
N ALA A 38 -5.38 8.03 11.04
CA ALA A 38 -6.48 7.85 10.11
C ALA A 38 -6.04 7.13 8.83
N GLY A 39 -4.86 7.45 8.28
CA GLY A 39 -4.28 6.75 7.13
C GLY A 39 -4.04 5.26 7.42
N ALA A 40 -3.50 4.93 8.59
CA ALA A 40 -3.30 3.54 9.03
C ALA A 40 -4.65 2.79 9.18
N VAL A 41 -5.64 3.41 9.81
CA VAL A 41 -6.99 2.83 9.95
C VAL A 41 -7.61 2.58 8.57
N GLY A 42 -7.51 3.56 7.67
CA GLY A 42 -7.96 3.43 6.28
C GLY A 42 -7.31 2.26 5.55
N TYR A 43 -5.98 2.10 5.71
CA TYR A 43 -5.23 0.99 5.13
C TYR A 43 -5.73 -0.37 5.61
N PHE A 44 -5.94 -0.55 6.91
CA PHE A 44 -6.46 -1.81 7.44
C PHE A 44 -7.87 -2.10 6.97
N VAL A 45 -8.76 -1.12 6.98
CA VAL A 45 -10.13 -1.28 6.50
C VAL A 45 -10.13 -1.67 5.02
N MET A 46 -9.35 -0.97 4.20
CA MET A 46 -9.33 -1.21 2.76
C MET A 46 -8.77 -2.60 2.42
N THR A 47 -7.61 -2.94 2.98
CA THR A 47 -6.96 -4.22 2.68
C THR A 47 -7.75 -5.41 3.19
N LYS A 48 -8.33 -5.34 4.40
CA LYS A 48 -9.14 -6.44 4.94
C LYS A 48 -10.45 -6.61 4.20
N ALA A 49 -11.11 -5.53 3.79
CA ALA A 49 -12.35 -5.62 3.02
C ALA A 49 -12.13 -6.12 1.58
N MET A 50 -11.03 -5.76 0.91
CA MET A 50 -10.75 -6.25 -0.44
C MET A 50 -10.51 -7.77 -0.46
N VAL A 51 -9.80 -8.31 0.52
CA VAL A 51 -9.48 -9.75 0.61
C VAL A 51 -10.74 -10.61 0.80
N THR A 52 -11.84 -10.06 1.33
CA THR A 52 -13.11 -10.80 1.41
C THR A 52 -13.84 -10.89 0.06
N ILE A 53 -13.50 -10.03 -0.90
CA ILE A 53 -14.04 -10.06 -2.27
C ILE A 53 -13.20 -11.00 -3.13
N ASN A 54 -11.87 -10.84 -3.10
CA ASN A 54 -10.94 -11.73 -3.76
C ASN A 54 -9.69 -11.90 -2.88
N PRO A 55 -9.42 -13.13 -2.38
CA PRO A 55 -8.30 -13.41 -1.49
C PRO A 55 -6.91 -13.13 -2.09
N GLU A 56 -6.79 -13.12 -3.41
CA GLU A 56 -5.53 -12.92 -4.12
C GLU A 56 -5.18 -11.44 -4.31
N ILE A 57 -6.10 -10.51 -3.99
CA ILE A 57 -5.86 -9.08 -4.17
C ILE A 57 -4.67 -8.60 -3.33
N ASN A 58 -3.70 -8.01 -4.02
CA ASN A 58 -2.57 -7.33 -3.43
C ASN A 58 -2.27 -6.05 -4.23
N MET A 59 -2.62 -4.90 -3.63
CA MET A 59 -2.30 -3.58 -4.19
C MET A 59 -0.93 -3.05 -3.75
N GLY A 60 -0.27 -3.72 -2.79
CA GLY A 60 1.02 -3.30 -2.24
C GLY A 60 1.03 -1.84 -1.78
N VAL A 61 2.10 -1.13 -2.13
CA VAL A 61 2.33 0.28 -1.74
C VAL A 61 1.23 1.21 -2.27
N LEU A 62 0.58 0.88 -3.39
CA LEU A 62 -0.49 1.70 -3.95
C LEU A 62 -1.67 1.82 -2.98
N ALA A 63 -2.04 0.73 -2.30
CA ALA A 63 -3.08 0.79 -1.27
C ALA A 63 -2.70 1.77 -0.16
N GLY A 64 -1.43 1.74 0.27
CA GLY A 64 -0.90 2.66 1.26
C GLY A 64 -1.00 4.12 0.85
N ILE A 65 -0.55 4.45 -0.37
CA ILE A 65 -0.62 5.82 -0.90
C ILE A 65 -2.07 6.31 -0.96
N ILE A 66 -2.98 5.50 -1.51
CA ILE A 66 -4.40 5.86 -1.64
C ILE A 66 -5.02 6.12 -0.26
N THR A 67 -4.86 5.19 0.69
CA THR A 67 -5.45 5.34 2.03
C THR A 67 -4.81 6.49 2.80
N GLY A 68 -3.53 6.76 2.57
CA GLY A 68 -2.82 7.90 3.12
C GLY A 68 -3.39 9.23 2.62
N LEU A 69 -3.58 9.37 1.31
CA LEU A 69 -4.18 10.56 0.71
C LEU A 69 -5.61 10.79 1.21
N VAL A 70 -6.42 9.73 1.30
CA VAL A 70 -7.77 9.82 1.87
C VAL A 70 -7.69 10.28 3.33
N GLY A 71 -6.84 9.67 4.16
CA GLY A 71 -6.66 10.04 5.55
C GLY A 71 -6.28 11.51 5.74
N GLY A 72 -5.31 12.01 4.98
CA GLY A 72 -4.90 13.41 5.00
C GLY A 72 -6.01 14.36 4.50
N ALA A 73 -6.72 13.99 3.44
CA ALA A 73 -7.82 14.80 2.88
C ALA A 73 -9.01 14.91 3.86
N VAL A 74 -9.43 13.79 4.44
CA VAL A 74 -10.48 13.71 5.47
C VAL A 74 -10.08 14.56 6.68
N TYR A 75 -8.81 14.48 7.10
CA TYR A 75 -8.31 15.31 8.19
C TYR A 75 -8.42 16.80 7.87
N ASN A 76 -7.93 17.22 6.70
CA ASN A 76 -7.97 18.63 6.30
C ASN A 76 -9.39 19.19 6.28
N ARG A 77 -10.37 18.35 5.88
CA ARG A 77 -11.78 18.72 5.79
C ARG A 77 -12.51 18.72 7.14
N TRP A 78 -12.31 17.69 7.97
CA TRP A 78 -13.17 17.42 9.13
C TRP A 78 -12.46 17.43 10.50
N SER A 79 -11.19 17.81 10.59
CA SER A 79 -10.47 17.90 11.87
C SER A 79 -11.15 18.82 12.92
N GLY A 80 -11.99 19.76 12.47
CA GLY A 80 -12.72 20.71 13.32
C GLY A 80 -14.25 20.54 13.30
N ILE A 81 -14.75 19.38 12.87
CA ILE A 81 -16.19 19.14 12.81
C ILE A 81 -16.83 19.18 14.20
N LYS A 82 -17.98 19.86 14.31
CA LYS A 82 -18.82 19.85 15.52
C LYS A 82 -20.03 18.98 15.25
N LEU A 83 -20.17 17.90 16.03
CA LEU A 83 -21.31 16.99 15.96
C LEU A 83 -22.39 17.41 16.96
N PRO A 84 -23.66 16.98 16.76
CA PRO A 84 -24.73 17.19 17.74
C PRO A 84 -24.37 16.62 19.12
N ASP A 85 -25.02 17.12 20.18
CA ASP A 85 -24.63 16.80 21.57
C ASP A 85 -24.52 15.30 21.87
N PHE A 86 -25.43 14.48 21.31
CA PHE A 86 -25.43 13.03 21.50
C PHE A 86 -24.25 12.30 20.81
N LEU A 87 -23.57 12.91 19.83
CA LEU A 87 -22.37 12.38 19.15
C LEU A 87 -21.11 13.23 19.39
N SER A 88 -21.20 14.23 20.27
CA SER A 88 -20.12 15.16 20.56
C SER A 88 -18.79 14.49 20.92
N PHE A 89 -18.85 13.27 21.51
CA PHE A 89 -17.70 12.43 21.81
C PHE A 89 -16.78 12.15 20.59
N PHE A 90 -17.38 11.98 19.41
CA PHE A 90 -16.66 11.71 18.17
C PHE A 90 -16.22 12.98 17.43
N GLY A 91 -16.51 14.17 17.94
CA GLY A 91 -16.21 15.43 17.27
C GLY A 91 -14.72 15.72 17.08
N GLY A 92 -14.42 16.65 16.17
CA GLY A 92 -13.07 17.12 15.89
C GLY A 92 -12.13 16.05 15.33
N LYS A 93 -10.88 16.01 15.80
CA LYS A 93 -9.83 15.13 15.28
C LYS A 93 -10.11 13.63 15.49
N ARG A 94 -11.00 13.26 16.43
CA ARG A 94 -11.42 11.87 16.69
C ARG A 94 -12.36 11.32 15.61
N PHE A 95 -13.07 12.20 14.92
CA PHE A 95 -13.94 11.83 13.81
C PHE A 95 -13.15 11.31 12.60
N VAL A 96 -11.92 11.81 12.45
CA VAL A 96 -11.13 11.63 11.23
C VAL A 96 -10.86 10.15 10.94
N PRO A 97 -10.35 9.31 11.86
CA PRO A 97 -10.17 7.89 11.58
C PRO A 97 -11.47 7.14 11.21
N ILE A 98 -12.60 7.54 11.80
CA ILE A 98 -13.92 6.93 11.54
C ILE A 98 -14.36 7.23 10.10
N ALA A 99 -14.31 8.51 9.73
CA ALA A 99 -14.65 8.94 8.38
C ALA A 99 -13.71 8.33 7.33
N THR A 100 -12.39 8.32 7.59
CA THR A 100 -11.42 7.69 6.69
C THR A 100 -11.69 6.21 6.51
N GLY A 101 -12.00 5.47 7.58
CA GLY A 101 -12.41 4.07 7.48
C GLY A 101 -13.62 3.88 6.58
N PHE A 102 -14.65 4.72 6.71
CA PHE A 102 -15.83 4.67 5.84
C PHE A 102 -15.49 4.91 4.36
N PHE A 103 -14.71 5.95 4.03
CA PHE A 103 -14.30 6.19 2.64
C PHE A 103 -13.43 5.06 2.09
N CYS A 104 -12.52 4.52 2.91
CA CYS A 104 -11.68 3.40 2.53
C CYS A 104 -12.46 2.10 2.34
N LEU A 105 -13.58 1.90 3.07
CA LEU A 105 -14.49 0.78 2.84
C LEU A 105 -15.19 0.88 1.48
N VAL A 106 -15.64 2.09 1.10
CA VAL A 106 -16.22 2.33 -0.23
C VAL A 106 -15.16 2.08 -1.32
N LEU A 107 -13.93 2.58 -1.12
CA LEU A 107 -12.82 2.30 -2.03
C LEU A 107 -12.48 0.81 -2.10
N ALA A 108 -12.56 0.07 -1.00
CA ALA A 108 -12.35 -1.37 -0.98
C ALA A 108 -13.39 -2.10 -1.83
N ALA A 109 -14.66 -1.69 -1.76
CA ALA A 109 -15.69 -2.26 -2.61
C ALA A 109 -15.40 -1.99 -4.10
N ILE A 110 -14.91 -0.80 -4.45
CA ILE A 110 -14.55 -0.45 -5.83
C ILE A 110 -13.32 -1.23 -6.30
N PHE A 111 -12.20 -1.10 -5.59
CA PHE A 111 -10.94 -1.75 -5.95
C PHE A 111 -11.00 -3.27 -5.83
N GLY A 112 -11.88 -3.82 -5.00
CA GLY A 112 -12.16 -5.24 -4.93
C GLY A 112 -12.57 -5.87 -6.27
N TYR A 113 -13.26 -5.11 -7.13
CA TYR A 113 -13.64 -5.57 -8.46
C TYR A 113 -12.76 -5.01 -9.58
N VAL A 114 -12.24 -3.80 -9.41
CA VAL A 114 -11.46 -3.10 -10.45
C VAL A 114 -9.98 -3.51 -10.45
N TRP A 115 -9.40 -3.85 -9.30
CA TRP A 115 -7.99 -4.19 -9.19
C TRP A 115 -7.61 -5.57 -9.76
N PRO A 116 -8.40 -6.65 -9.61
CA PRO A 116 -7.99 -7.98 -10.09
C PRO A 116 -7.55 -8.02 -11.56
N PRO A 117 -8.27 -7.42 -12.53
CA PRO A 117 -7.80 -7.38 -13.92
C PRO A 117 -6.44 -6.68 -14.09
N VAL A 118 -6.22 -5.58 -13.36
CA VAL A 118 -4.95 -4.85 -13.38
C VAL A 118 -3.84 -5.71 -12.80
N GLN A 119 -4.11 -6.38 -11.68
CA GLN A 119 -3.16 -7.28 -11.03
C GLN A 119 -2.78 -8.46 -11.93
N HIS A 120 -3.74 -9.08 -12.62
CA HIS A 120 -3.46 -10.12 -13.60
C HIS A 120 -2.59 -9.60 -14.75
N GLY A 121 -2.84 -8.38 -15.25
CA GLY A 121 -2.01 -7.75 -16.27
C GLY A 121 -0.57 -7.52 -15.80
N ILE A 122 -0.40 -7.06 -14.55
CA ILE A 122 0.93 -6.90 -13.94
C ILE A 122 1.63 -8.26 -13.79
N HIS A 123 0.90 -9.29 -13.36
CA HIS A 123 1.44 -10.64 -13.18
C HIS A 123 1.89 -11.26 -14.51
N ALA A 124 1.04 -11.21 -15.54
CA ALA A 124 1.37 -11.70 -16.88
C ALA A 124 2.55 -10.93 -17.51
N GLY A 125 2.62 -9.61 -17.29
CA GLY A 125 3.77 -8.81 -17.69
C GLY A 125 5.06 -9.22 -16.96
N GLY A 126 4.96 -9.55 -15.67
CA GLY A 126 6.06 -10.10 -14.87
C GLY A 126 6.56 -11.44 -15.40
N GLU A 127 5.67 -12.40 -15.63
CA GLU A 127 6.02 -13.71 -16.19
C GLU A 127 6.65 -13.59 -17.58
N TRP A 128 6.13 -12.69 -18.42
CA TRP A 128 6.70 -12.41 -19.73
C TRP A 128 8.15 -11.89 -19.61
N ILE A 129 8.39 -10.93 -18.71
CA ILE A 129 9.74 -10.40 -18.43
C ILE A 129 10.69 -11.52 -18.01
N VAL A 130 10.25 -12.43 -17.13
CA VAL A 130 11.07 -13.55 -16.66
C VAL A 130 11.38 -14.52 -17.81
N SER A 131 10.41 -14.78 -18.68
CA SER A 131 10.58 -15.66 -19.85
C SER A 131 11.48 -15.06 -20.94
N ALA A 132 11.58 -13.72 -21.04
CA ALA A 132 12.31 -13.01 -22.09
C ALA A 132 13.84 -12.91 -21.85
N GLY A 133 14.36 -13.50 -20.76
CA GLY A 133 15.80 -13.60 -20.49
C GLY A 133 16.51 -12.24 -20.42
N ALA A 134 17.60 -12.07 -21.16
CA ALA A 134 18.42 -10.85 -21.12
C ALA A 134 17.65 -9.58 -21.56
N LEU A 135 16.75 -9.70 -22.53
CA LEU A 135 15.92 -8.58 -23.00
C LEU A 135 14.85 -8.21 -21.96
N GLY A 136 14.26 -9.22 -21.31
CA GLY A 136 13.32 -9.03 -20.20
C GLY A 136 13.94 -8.29 -19.02
N SER A 137 15.15 -8.66 -18.61
CA SER A 137 15.90 -7.98 -17.54
C SER A 137 16.20 -6.51 -17.88
N GLY A 138 16.51 -6.21 -19.15
CA GLY A 138 16.70 -4.83 -19.62
C GLY A 138 15.42 -3.98 -19.54
N ILE A 139 14.29 -4.52 -20.01
CA ILE A 139 12.98 -3.85 -19.94
C ILE A 139 12.52 -3.67 -18.49
N PHE A 140 12.70 -4.70 -17.67
CA PHE A 140 12.42 -4.64 -16.23
C PHE A 140 13.19 -3.50 -15.58
N GLY A 141 14.51 -3.42 -15.77
CA GLY A 141 15.33 -2.35 -15.20
C GLY A 141 14.89 -0.96 -15.64
N PHE A 142 14.46 -0.80 -16.89
CA PHE A 142 13.94 0.46 -17.42
C PHE A 142 12.61 0.86 -16.77
N ILE A 143 11.61 -0.04 -16.74
CA ILE A 143 10.31 0.23 -16.14
C ILE A 143 10.45 0.44 -14.62
N ASN A 144 11.27 -0.39 -13.95
CA ASN A 144 11.53 -0.28 -12.53
C ASN A 144 12.08 1.11 -12.16
N ARG A 145 12.95 1.69 -13.01
CA ARG A 145 13.45 3.07 -12.84
C ARG A 145 12.37 4.13 -13.07
N LEU A 146 11.49 3.95 -14.04
CA LEU A 146 10.39 4.88 -14.30
C LEU A 146 9.36 4.92 -13.18
N LEU A 147 9.18 3.83 -12.44
CA LEU A 147 8.24 3.73 -11.32
C LEU A 147 8.87 4.10 -9.96
N ILE A 148 10.12 4.56 -9.92
CA ILE A 148 10.75 5.08 -8.70
C ILE A 148 9.98 6.28 -8.13
N PRO A 149 9.65 7.33 -8.91
CA PRO A 149 9.02 8.55 -8.39
C PRO A 149 7.63 8.31 -7.78
N THR A 150 6.91 7.29 -8.27
CA THR A 150 5.56 6.97 -7.83
C THR A 150 5.53 5.90 -6.73
N GLY A 151 6.68 5.31 -6.37
CA GLY A 151 6.76 4.22 -5.39
C GLY A 151 6.28 2.85 -5.88
N LEU A 152 5.70 2.77 -7.09
CA LEU A 152 5.15 1.53 -7.67
C LEU A 152 6.23 0.52 -8.07
N HIS A 153 7.50 0.93 -8.18
CA HIS A 153 8.64 0.04 -8.45
C HIS A 153 8.74 -1.13 -7.44
N GLN A 154 8.22 -0.96 -6.22
CA GLN A 154 8.18 -2.02 -5.22
C GLN A 154 7.30 -3.20 -5.65
N VAL A 155 6.18 -2.94 -6.34
CA VAL A 155 5.30 -4.01 -6.86
C VAL A 155 6.05 -4.88 -7.87
N LEU A 156 6.80 -4.25 -8.78
CA LEU A 156 7.63 -4.96 -9.76
C LEU A 156 8.77 -5.73 -9.09
N ASN A 157 9.44 -5.10 -8.12
CA ASN A 157 10.51 -5.76 -7.38
C ASN A 157 9.97 -7.00 -6.66
N THR A 158 8.85 -6.93 -5.94
CA THR A 158 8.25 -8.08 -5.25
C THR A 158 8.04 -9.27 -6.20
N ILE A 159 7.46 -9.04 -7.39
CA ILE A 159 7.24 -10.10 -8.38
C ILE A 159 8.57 -10.66 -8.89
N ALA A 160 9.54 -9.80 -9.20
CA ALA A 160 10.86 -10.21 -9.67
C ALA A 160 11.61 -11.06 -8.64
N TRP A 161 11.62 -10.67 -7.36
CA TRP A 161 12.27 -11.44 -6.30
C TRP A 161 11.62 -12.82 -6.09
N PHE A 162 10.28 -12.90 -6.13
CA PHE A 162 9.56 -14.17 -5.91
C PHE A 162 9.53 -15.10 -7.14
N GLN A 163 9.58 -14.59 -8.37
CA GLN A 163 9.60 -15.41 -9.60
C GLN A 163 11.03 -15.70 -10.12
N ILE A 164 11.97 -14.76 -10.04
CA ILE A 164 13.36 -14.93 -10.52
C ILE A 164 14.20 -15.74 -9.51
N GLY A 165 13.86 -15.68 -8.21
CA GLY A 165 14.54 -16.43 -7.16
C GLY A 165 14.43 -17.95 -7.25
N VAL A 166 13.59 -18.49 -8.15
CA VAL A 166 13.42 -19.93 -8.37
C VAL A 166 14.31 -20.46 -9.50
N VAL A 167 14.73 -19.60 -10.43
CA VAL A 167 15.49 -20.02 -11.64
C VAL A 167 17.00 -19.82 -11.47
N PHE A 168 17.45 -18.99 -10.52
CA PHE A 168 18.86 -18.82 -10.22
C PHE A 168 19.17 -19.39 -8.83
N HIS A 169 19.82 -20.57 -8.79
CA HIS A 169 20.66 -20.99 -7.67
C HIS A 169 21.84 -20.00 -7.53
N GLY A 170 21.55 -18.80 -7.05
CA GLY A 170 22.53 -17.78 -6.69
C GLY A 170 22.45 -17.55 -5.19
N ASP A 171 23.60 -17.46 -4.54
CA ASP A 171 23.86 -17.46 -3.08
C ASP A 171 23.07 -16.45 -2.21
N ILE A 172 22.13 -15.68 -2.76
CA ILE A 172 21.31 -14.70 -2.04
C ILE A 172 20.21 -15.39 -1.21
N ASN A 173 19.74 -16.58 -1.62
CA ASN A 173 18.77 -17.36 -0.84
C ASN A 173 19.39 -18.15 0.33
N ARG A 174 20.70 -18.03 0.60
CA ARG A 174 21.35 -18.72 1.73
C ARG A 174 21.29 -17.94 3.05
N PHE A 175 20.75 -16.72 3.03
CA PHE A 175 20.71 -15.83 4.19
C PHE A 175 19.30 -15.40 4.63
N TYR A 176 18.26 -15.98 4.02
CA TYR A 176 16.86 -15.82 4.45
C TYR A 176 16.27 -17.18 4.83
#